data_AF-A0A1M6D5E4-F1
#
_entry.id   AF-A0A1M6D5E4-F1
#
_cell.length_a   1.000
_cell.length_b   1.000
_cell.length_c   1.000
_cell.angle_alpha   90.00
_cell.angle_beta   90.00
_cell.angle_gamma   90.00
#
_symmetry.space_group_name_H-M   'P 1'
#
loop_
_entity.id
_entity.type
_entity.pdbx_description
1 polymer ?
#
loop_
_entity_poly.entity_id
_entity_poly.type
_entity_poly.pdbx_seq_one_letter_code
_entity_poly.pdbx_strand_id
1 'polypeptide(L)'
;MSGSTMVTVAVLLFFVFFIFYKRDLVMRLFSVEAQTPANELQERLERTADNVIWRLEEKIAYLEALLKEADQKIELLESKVARDGQAENDEATVPEVSFMPPARAASLYQQSSLQPAKDRQEELLRSEAPAVEPKGRPVPQDKHKVIVAMAEQGFNVTEIAKAVGMGKGEIMLVLQLNKK
;
A
#
# COMPACT_ATOMS: atom_id res chain seq x y z
N MET A 1 -75.70 -35.87 12.94
CA MET A 1 -74.60 -34.88 13.00
C MET A 1 -73.60 -35.29 11.94
N SER A 2 -73.51 -34.48 10.89
CA SER A 2 -73.03 -34.84 9.55
C SER A 2 -71.51 -34.87 9.49
N GLY A 3 -70.91 -35.87 8.82
CA GLY A 3 -69.44 -36.05 8.72
C GLY A 3 -68.65 -34.82 8.25
N SER A 4 -69.29 -33.85 7.58
CA SER A 4 -68.70 -32.55 7.23
C SER A 4 -68.23 -31.73 8.45
N THR A 5 -68.92 -31.79 9.59
CA THR A 5 -68.47 -31.09 10.81
C THR A 5 -67.24 -31.74 11.44
N MET A 6 -67.05 -33.05 11.25
CA MET A 6 -65.87 -33.75 11.75
C MET A 6 -64.63 -33.43 10.90
N VAL A 7 -64.80 -33.34 9.57
CA VAL A 7 -63.72 -32.98 8.64
C VAL A 7 -63.24 -31.54 8.88
N THR A 8 -64.16 -30.59 9.08
CA THR A 8 -63.80 -29.19 9.35
C THR A 8 -63.01 -29.03 10.66
N VAL A 9 -63.39 -29.74 11.72
CA VAL A 9 -62.63 -29.73 12.99
C VAL A 9 -61.23 -30.34 12.82
N ALA A 10 -61.11 -31.43 12.07
CA ALA A 10 -59.82 -32.07 11.81
C ALA A 10 -58.86 -31.15 11.04
N VAL A 11 -59.35 -30.43 10.02
CA VAL A 11 -58.56 -29.45 9.26
C VAL A 11 -58.12 -28.29 10.15
N LEU A 12 -58.98 -27.81 11.04
CA LEU A 12 -58.67 -26.72 11.96
C LEU A 12 -57.56 -27.12 12.94
N LEU A 13 -57.63 -28.33 13.50
CA LEU A 13 -56.59 -28.87 14.38
C LEU A 13 -55.25 -29.04 13.64
N PHE A 14 -55.29 -29.53 12.40
CA PHE A 14 -54.08 -29.63 11.58
C PHE A 14 -53.46 -28.26 11.32
N PHE A 15 -54.28 -27.24 11.06
CA PHE A 15 -53.80 -25.89 10.82
C PHE A 15 -53.15 -25.27 12.06
N VAL A 16 -53.76 -25.47 13.23
CA VAL A 16 -53.18 -25.05 14.51
C VAL A 16 -51.83 -25.75 14.75
N PHE A 17 -51.79 -27.07 14.57
CA PHE A 17 -50.55 -27.84 14.70
C PHE A 17 -49.47 -27.36 13.72
N PHE A 18 -49.86 -27.09 12.47
CA PHE A 18 -48.96 -26.58 11.44
C PHE A 18 -48.38 -25.21 11.81
N ILE A 19 -49.19 -24.31 12.37
CA ILE A 19 -48.73 -23.00 12.85
C ILE A 19 -47.75 -23.17 14.00
N PHE A 20 -48.04 -24.03 14.99
CA PHE A 20 -47.13 -24.29 16.10
C PHE A 20 -45.80 -24.88 15.64
N TYR A 21 -45.83 -25.86 14.73
CA TYR A 21 -44.64 -26.47 14.17
C TYR A 21 -43.79 -25.47 13.36
N LYS A 22 -44.43 -24.69 12.48
CA LYS A 22 -43.77 -23.63 11.71
C LYS A 22 -43.13 -22.59 12.63
N ARG A 23 -43.85 -22.14 13.66
CA ARG A 23 -43.38 -21.14 14.61
C ARG A 23 -42.17 -21.64 15.40
N ASP A 24 -42.19 -22.89 15.85
CA ASP A 24 -41.05 -23.48 16.57
C ASP A 24 -39.80 -23.57 15.68
N LEU A 25 -39.96 -24.00 14.42
CA LEU A 25 -38.86 -24.09 13.47
C LEU A 25 -38.26 -22.72 13.11
N VAL A 26 -39.12 -21.72 12.95
CA VAL A 26 -38.75 -20.31 12.73
C VAL A 26 -37.95 -19.76 13.92
N MET A 27 -38.46 -19.92 15.15
CA MET A 27 -37.77 -19.41 16.35
C MET A 27 -36.40 -20.06 16.55
N ARG A 28 -36.27 -21.35 16.26
CA ARG A 28 -34.99 -22.08 16.34
C ARG A 28 -33.97 -21.57 15.32
N LEU A 29 -34.39 -21.28 14.09
CA LEU A 29 -33.51 -20.73 13.05
C LEU A 29 -33.07 -19.30 13.39
N PHE A 30 -34.01 -18.43 13.78
CA PHE A 30 -33.72 -17.02 14.09
C PHE A 30 -32.86 -16.83 15.35
N SER A 31 -33.00 -17.70 16.36
CA SER A 31 -32.20 -17.60 17.59
C SER A 31 -30.73 -17.95 17.37
N VAL A 32 -30.43 -18.87 16.46
CA VAL A 32 -29.05 -19.28 16.13
C VAL A 32 -28.39 -18.27 15.21
N GLU A 33 -29.14 -17.66 14.29
CA GLU A 33 -28.59 -16.79 13.24
C GLU A 33 -28.46 -15.31 13.66
N ALA A 34 -29.19 -14.87 14.70
CA ALA A 34 -29.14 -13.49 15.16
C ALA A 34 -28.00 -13.21 16.18
N GLN A 35 -27.50 -14.22 16.90
CA GLN A 35 -26.49 -14.03 17.96
C GLN A 35 -25.05 -14.27 17.48
N THR A 36 -24.86 -15.11 16.46
CA THR A 36 -23.54 -15.37 15.85
C THR A 36 -22.90 -14.16 15.16
N PRO A 37 -23.60 -13.33 14.36
CA PRO A 37 -22.93 -12.27 13.60
C PRO A 37 -22.40 -11.14 14.50
N ALA A 38 -23.05 -10.85 15.63
CA ALA A 38 -22.61 -9.82 16.56
C ALA A 38 -21.32 -10.24 17.29
N ASN A 39 -21.23 -11.51 17.71
CA ASN A 39 -20.04 -12.04 18.37
C ASN A 39 -18.86 -12.13 17.40
N GLU A 40 -19.07 -12.54 16.15
CA GLU A 40 -18.03 -12.53 15.13
C GLU A 40 -17.52 -11.11 14.81
N LEU A 41 -18.43 -10.13 14.77
CA LEU A 41 -18.04 -8.74 14.56
C LEU A 41 -17.20 -8.23 15.73
N GLN A 42 -17.59 -8.53 16.96
CA GLN A 42 -16.84 -8.17 18.16
C GLN A 42 -15.44 -8.79 18.13
N GLU A 43 -15.31 -10.09 17.85
CA GLU A 43 -14.03 -10.77 17.76
C GLU A 43 -13.14 -10.19 16.66
N ARG A 44 -13.71 -9.85 15.50
CA ARG A 44 -12.98 -9.17 14.43
C ARG A 44 -12.52 -7.78 14.84
N LEU A 45 -13.33 -7.03 15.57
CA LEU A 45 -12.97 -5.70 16.06
C LEU A 45 -11.84 -5.77 17.08
N GLU A 46 -11.92 -6.69 18.04
CA GLU A 46 -10.88 -6.92 19.05
C GLU A 46 -9.56 -7.27 18.37
N ARG A 47 -9.55 -8.26 17.46
CA ARG A 47 -8.35 -8.63 16.69
C ARG A 47 -7.80 -7.49 15.85
N THR A 48 -8.68 -6.67 15.26
CA THR A 48 -8.24 -5.52 14.46
C THR A 48 -7.63 -4.45 15.35
N ALA A 49 -8.25 -4.18 16.50
CA ALA A 49 -7.74 -3.22 17.48
C ALA A 49 -6.35 -3.63 17.98
N ASP A 50 -6.18 -4.90 18.37
CA ASP A 50 -4.89 -5.45 18.81
C ASP A 50 -3.82 -5.32 17.73
N ASN A 51 -4.15 -5.61 16.46
CA ASN A 51 -3.21 -5.48 15.36
C ASN A 51 -2.81 -4.02 15.12
N VAL A 52 -3.76 -3.09 15.23
CA VAL A 52 -3.51 -1.66 15.08
C VAL A 52 -2.64 -1.15 16.23
N ILE A 53 -2.91 -1.57 17.48
CA ILE A 53 -2.11 -1.21 18.65
C ILE A 53 -0.67 -1.69 18.46
N TRP A 54 -0.46 -2.96 18.12
CA TRP A 54 0.88 -3.51 17.86
C TRP A 54 1.65 -2.72 16.80
N ARG A 55 0.99 -2.39 15.68
CA ARG A 55 1.61 -1.60 14.62
C ARG A 55 1.95 -0.18 15.08
N LEU A 56 1.11 0.43 15.91
CA LEU A 56 1.38 1.76 16.45
C LEU A 56 2.56 1.72 17.41
N GLU A 57 2.63 0.74 18.30
CA GLU A 57 3.76 0.55 19.22
C GLU A 57 5.08 0.36 18.45
N GLU A 58 5.09 -0.49 17.42
CA GLU A 58 6.26 -0.71 16.57
C GLU A 58 6.70 0.58 15.85
N LYS A 59 5.74 1.36 15.34
CA LYS A 59 6.03 2.64 14.67
C LYS A 59 6.53 3.70 15.65
N ILE A 60 6.00 3.75 16.87
CA ILE A 60 6.48 4.65 17.92
C ILE A 60 7.93 4.30 18.27
N ALA A 61 8.23 3.03 18.56
CA ALA A 61 9.59 2.59 18.87
C ALA A 61 10.58 2.89 17.72
N TYR A 62 10.16 2.69 16.47
CA TYR A 62 10.96 3.04 15.30
C TYR A 62 11.21 4.55 15.19
N LEU A 63 10.17 5.37 15.42
CA LEU A 63 10.30 6.83 15.38
C LEU A 63 11.20 7.34 16.50
N GLU A 64 11.10 6.79 17.72
CA GLU A 64 12.00 7.12 18.83
C GLU A 64 13.45 6.78 18.50
N ALA A 65 13.70 5.62 17.89
CA ALA A 65 15.03 5.23 17.45
C ALA A 65 15.59 6.20 16.39
N LEU A 66 14.77 6.58 15.41
CA LEU A 66 15.15 7.51 14.35
C LEU A 66 15.41 8.92 14.89
N LEU A 67 14.62 9.36 15.86
CA LEU A 67 14.77 10.66 16.50
C LEU A 67 16.08 10.70 17.30
N LYS A 68 16.38 9.63 18.05
CA LYS A 68 17.67 9.47 18.74
C LYS A 68 18.86 9.47 17.77
N GLU A 69 18.73 8.83 16.61
CA GLU A 69 19.78 8.87 15.58
C GLU A 69 19.96 10.27 15.00
N ALA A 70 18.85 10.99 14.77
CA ALA A 70 18.89 12.36 14.29
C ALA A 70 19.58 13.30 15.29
N ASP A 71 19.23 13.20 16.58
CA ASP A 71 19.86 13.97 17.65
C ASP A 71 21.36 13.72 17.72
N GLN A 72 21.79 12.45 17.64
CA GLN A 72 23.21 12.10 17.59
C GLN A 72 23.92 12.70 16.37
N LYS A 73 23.27 12.71 15.20
CA LYS A 73 23.85 13.33 14.00
C LYS A 73 23.94 14.84 14.13
N ILE A 74 22.95 15.49 14.75
CA ILE A 74 22.95 16.92 15.03
C ILE A 74 24.12 17.26 15.95
N GLU A 75 24.31 16.53 17.05
CA GLU A 75 25.42 16.73 17.98
C GLU A 75 26.79 16.55 17.28
N LEU A 76 26.92 15.52 16.43
CA LEU A 76 28.13 15.31 15.64
C LEU A 76 28.38 16.45 14.66
N LEU A 77 27.35 16.97 13.98
CA LEU A 77 27.48 18.09 13.07
C LEU A 77 27.81 19.38 13.81
N GLU A 78 27.17 19.65 14.94
CA GLU A 78 27.43 20.82 15.78
C GLU A 78 28.88 20.80 16.28
N SER A 79 29.40 19.64 16.72
CA SER A 79 30.80 19.51 17.13
C SER A 79 31.80 19.73 15.97
N LYS A 80 31.43 19.37 14.74
CA LYS A 80 32.24 19.62 13.54
C LYS A 80 32.21 21.10 13.16
N VAL A 81 31.03 21.72 13.15
CA VAL A 81 30.87 23.14 12.87
C VAL A 81 31.60 24.00 13.92
N ALA A 82 31.55 23.62 15.20
CA ALA A 82 32.29 24.30 16.25
C ALA A 82 33.82 24.18 16.08
N ARG A 83 34.31 23.05 15.57
CA ARG A 83 35.74 22.85 15.24
C ARG A 83 36.18 23.65 14.03
N ASP A 84 35.40 23.60 12.95
CA ASP A 84 35.72 24.31 11.71
C ASP A 84 35.56 25.84 11.87
N GLY A 85 34.56 26.30 12.63
CA GLY A 85 34.37 27.71 12.97
C GLY A 85 35.40 28.29 13.94
N GLN A 86 36.17 27.45 14.64
CA GLN A 86 37.34 27.88 15.43
C GLN A 86 38.63 27.94 14.60
N ALA A 87 38.70 27.25 13.46
CA ALA A 87 39.82 27.36 12.52
C ALA A 87 39.72 28.59 11.59
N GLU A 88 38.54 29.22 11.50
CA GLU A 88 38.28 30.35 10.58
C GLU A 88 38.38 31.74 11.24
N ASN A 89 38.72 31.83 12.53
CA ASN A 89 38.90 33.12 13.22
C ASN A 89 40.32 33.70 13.13
N ASP A 90 41.25 33.06 12.41
CA ASP A 90 42.64 33.55 12.27
C ASP A 90 43.11 33.90 10.85
N GLU A 91 42.33 33.69 9.79
CA GLU A 91 42.76 34.15 8.46
C GLU A 91 41.58 34.58 7.57
N ALA A 92 41.40 35.90 7.49
CA ALA A 92 40.68 36.54 6.41
C ALA A 92 41.40 36.26 5.07
N THR A 93 41.02 35.21 4.35
CA THR A 93 41.30 35.12 2.92
C THR A 93 40.12 34.49 2.18
N VAL A 94 39.43 35.33 1.41
CA VAL A 94 38.33 34.99 0.51
C VAL A 94 38.78 33.91 -0.48
N PRO A 95 38.10 32.75 -0.61
CA PRO A 95 38.43 31.78 -1.65
C PRO A 95 37.92 32.31 -2.99
N GLU A 96 38.87 32.68 -3.85
CA GLU A 96 38.65 33.00 -5.26
C GLU A 96 38.03 31.80 -5.98
N VAL A 97 36.74 31.91 -6.31
CA VAL A 97 36.02 30.93 -7.13
C VAL A 97 36.58 30.99 -8.55
N SER A 98 37.54 30.11 -8.85
CA SER A 98 38.06 29.90 -10.21
C SER A 98 36.96 29.30 -11.10
N PHE A 99 36.27 30.16 -11.85
CA PHE A 99 35.32 29.77 -12.88
C PHE A 99 36.05 29.03 -14.02
N MET A 100 35.82 27.71 -14.12
CA MET A 100 36.29 26.92 -15.25
C MET A 100 35.42 27.19 -16.49
N PRO A 101 35.99 27.36 -17.70
CA PRO A 101 35.21 27.68 -18.90
C PRO A 101 34.26 26.53 -19.30
N PRO A 102 33.00 26.83 -19.69
CA PRO A 102 31.97 25.82 -19.98
C PRO A 102 32.33 24.87 -21.15
N ALA A 103 33.29 25.24 -22.00
CA ALA A 103 33.75 24.42 -23.11
C ALA A 103 34.44 23.12 -22.68
N ARG A 104 35.08 23.09 -21.50
CA ARG A 104 35.75 21.87 -21.00
C ARG A 104 34.81 20.90 -20.28
N ALA A 105 33.69 21.37 -19.76
CA ALA A 105 32.70 20.51 -19.11
C ALA A 105 31.93 19.66 -20.15
N ALA A 106 31.62 20.24 -21.31
CA ALA A 106 30.86 19.56 -22.36
C ALA A 106 31.61 18.39 -23.01
N SER A 107 32.94 18.49 -23.17
CA SER A 107 33.74 17.43 -23.81
C SER A 107 33.88 16.16 -22.95
N LEU A 108 33.83 16.29 -21.62
CA LEU A 108 33.88 15.16 -20.69
C LEU A 108 32.61 14.30 -20.71
N TYR A 109 31.44 14.92 -20.94
CA TYR A 109 30.18 14.20 -21.06
C TYR A 109 30.02 13.46 -22.40
N GLN A 110 30.60 14.00 -23.48
CA GLN A 110 30.43 13.44 -24.82
C GLN A 110 31.34 12.22 -25.09
N GLN A 111 32.40 12.04 -24.31
CA GLN A 111 33.32 10.91 -24.47
C GLN A 111 32.85 9.63 -23.74
N SER A 112 31.92 9.75 -22.78
CA SER A 112 31.46 8.62 -21.94
C SER A 112 30.24 7.88 -22.50
N SER A 113 29.64 8.33 -23.61
CA SER A 113 28.36 7.78 -24.12
C SER A 113 28.47 6.91 -25.38
N LEU A 114 29.67 6.42 -25.73
CA LEU A 114 29.86 5.55 -26.90
C LEU A 114 30.62 4.26 -26.54
N GLN A 115 29.97 3.37 -25.76
CA GLN A 115 30.29 1.94 -25.78
C GLN A 115 28.99 1.13 -25.85
N PRO A 116 28.76 0.35 -26.92
CA PRO A 116 27.63 -0.57 -27.01
C PRO A 116 28.02 -1.93 -26.39
N ALA A 117 27.58 -2.20 -25.17
CA ALA A 117 27.72 -3.51 -24.54
C ALA A 117 26.59 -4.44 -25.01
N LYS A 118 26.88 -5.14 -26.11
CA LYS A 118 26.21 -6.38 -26.52
C LYS A 118 26.72 -7.50 -25.59
N ASP A 119 25.85 -8.48 -25.33
CA ASP A 119 26.13 -9.78 -24.68
C ASP A 119 26.27 -9.83 -23.14
N ARG A 120 25.15 -10.14 -22.46
CA ARG A 120 25.11 -11.12 -21.35
C ARG A 120 23.68 -11.50 -20.98
N GLN A 121 23.13 -12.45 -21.72
CA GLN A 121 22.08 -13.34 -21.23
C GLN A 121 22.75 -14.56 -20.56
N GLU A 122 22.05 -15.14 -19.59
CA GLU A 122 22.37 -16.36 -18.82
C GLU A 122 23.27 -16.18 -17.58
N GLU A 123 22.64 -15.94 -16.43
CA GLU A 123 22.73 -16.92 -15.33
C GLU A 123 21.50 -16.81 -14.42
N LEU A 124 20.83 -17.94 -14.25
CA LEU A 124 19.56 -18.14 -13.57
C LEU A 124 19.83 -18.71 -12.16
N LEU A 125 18.99 -18.31 -11.20
CA LEU A 125 18.65 -18.98 -9.93
C LEU A 125 19.49 -18.66 -8.67
N ARG A 126 18.98 -17.75 -7.83
CA ARG A 126 18.62 -18.08 -6.43
C ARG A 126 17.72 -17.02 -5.77
N SER A 127 16.74 -17.53 -5.00
CA SER A 127 15.73 -16.86 -4.17
C SER A 127 16.26 -15.76 -3.24
N GLU A 128 15.52 -14.64 -3.08
CA GLU A 128 14.66 -14.25 -1.92
C GLU A 128 14.49 -12.70 -1.86
N ALA A 129 13.31 -12.22 -1.43
CA ALA A 129 12.79 -10.84 -1.59
C ALA A 129 13.49 -9.74 -0.74
N PRO A 130 12.99 -8.47 -0.70
CA PRO A 130 12.57 -7.54 -1.74
C PRO A 130 13.42 -6.25 -1.68
N ALA A 131 14.19 -5.94 -2.72
CA ALA A 131 14.92 -4.67 -2.80
C ALA A 131 14.03 -3.59 -3.43
N VAL A 132 13.68 -2.59 -2.61
CA VAL A 132 13.26 -1.27 -3.06
C VAL A 132 14.39 -0.69 -3.91
N GLU A 133 14.16 -0.53 -5.21
CA GLU A 133 14.93 0.43 -6.01
C GLU A 133 14.00 1.54 -6.54
N PRO A 134 14.27 2.80 -6.17
CA PRO A 134 13.68 3.96 -6.80
C PRO A 134 14.53 4.33 -8.03
N LYS A 135 13.89 4.52 -9.18
CA LYS A 135 14.19 5.59 -10.16
C LYS A 135 13.37 5.37 -11.41
N GLY A 136 12.67 6.43 -11.80
CA GLY A 136 11.75 6.47 -12.94
C GLY A 136 12.39 5.89 -14.19
N ARG A 137 11.96 4.67 -14.55
CA ARG A 137 12.14 4.16 -15.90
C ARG A 137 11.02 4.77 -16.74
N PRO A 138 11.30 5.25 -17.96
CA PRO A 138 10.25 5.66 -18.87
C PRO A 138 9.31 4.46 -19.05
N VAL A 139 8.04 4.66 -18.72
CA VAL A 139 6.99 3.67 -18.92
C VAL A 139 7.06 3.25 -20.40
N PRO A 140 7.28 1.95 -20.71
CA PRO A 140 7.16 1.47 -22.08
C PRO A 140 5.81 1.91 -22.64
N GLN A 141 5.78 2.60 -23.79
CA GLN A 141 4.56 3.26 -24.30
C GLN A 141 3.35 2.31 -24.42
N ASP A 142 3.61 1.02 -24.59
CA ASP A 142 2.58 -0.02 -24.65
C ASP A 142 1.83 -0.14 -23.31
N LYS A 143 2.55 -0.07 -22.19
CA LYS A 143 1.94 -0.13 -20.86
C LYS A 143 1.09 1.11 -20.57
N HIS A 144 1.51 2.28 -21.04
CA HIS A 144 0.72 3.52 -20.93
C HIS A 144 -0.66 3.37 -21.59
N LYS A 145 -0.71 2.83 -22.82
CA LYS A 145 -1.97 2.59 -23.54
C LYS A 145 -2.88 1.60 -22.81
N VAL A 146 -2.31 0.53 -22.27
CA VAL A 146 -3.05 -0.48 -21.50
C VAL A 146 -3.65 0.12 -20.24
N ILE A 147 -2.90 0.94 -19.50
CA ILE A 147 -3.38 1.61 -18.28
C ILE A 147 -4.58 2.50 -18.56
N VAL A 148 -4.50 3.30 -19.62
CA VAL A 148 -5.57 4.21 -20.03
C VAL A 148 -6.81 3.44 -20.47
N ALA A 149 -6.65 2.43 -21.33
CA ALA A 149 -7.75 1.60 -21.79
C ALA A 149 -8.45 0.87 -20.64
N MET A 150 -7.69 0.36 -19.65
CA MET A 150 -8.28 -0.26 -18.47
C MET A 150 -9.00 0.76 -17.57
N ALA A 151 -8.46 1.97 -17.41
CA ALA A 151 -9.14 3.00 -16.63
C ALA A 151 -10.44 3.48 -17.30
N GLU A 152 -10.48 3.59 -18.62
CA GLU A 152 -11.71 3.90 -19.38
C GLU A 152 -12.77 2.81 -19.26
N GLN A 153 -12.35 1.54 -19.15
CA GLN A 153 -13.22 0.40 -18.88
C GLN A 153 -13.73 0.36 -17.41
N GLY A 154 -13.31 1.30 -16.57
CA GLY A 154 -13.77 1.42 -15.18
C GLY A 154 -13.00 0.56 -14.17
N PHE A 155 -11.85 -0.02 -14.55
CA PHE A 155 -11.03 -0.80 -13.62
C PHE A 155 -10.44 0.07 -12.51
N ASN A 156 -10.33 -0.49 -11.30
CA ASN A 156 -9.76 0.22 -10.17
C ASN A 156 -8.24 0.34 -10.31
N VAL A 157 -7.65 1.45 -9.86
CA VAL A 157 -6.20 1.71 -9.81
C VAL A 157 -5.39 0.55 -9.22
N THR A 158 -5.95 -0.15 -8.22
CA THR A 158 -5.28 -1.31 -7.62
C THR A 158 -5.24 -2.53 -8.55
N GLU A 159 -6.27 -2.73 -9.36
CA GLU A 159 -6.36 -3.84 -10.33
C GLU A 159 -5.45 -3.57 -11.53
N ILE A 160 -5.42 -2.33 -12.01
CA ILE A 160 -4.51 -1.90 -13.08
C ILE A 160 -3.06 -2.05 -12.63
N ALA A 161 -2.74 -1.64 -11.39
CA ALA A 161 -1.41 -1.82 -10.80
C ALA A 161 -0.99 -3.30 -10.79
N LYS A 162 -1.90 -4.20 -10.42
CA LYS A 162 -1.65 -5.65 -10.41
C LYS A 162 -1.49 -6.23 -11.81
N ALA A 163 -2.27 -5.78 -12.78
CA ALA A 163 -2.24 -6.28 -14.16
C ALA A 163 -1.00 -5.82 -14.93
N VAL A 164 -0.57 -4.57 -14.72
CA VAL A 164 0.55 -3.95 -15.46
C VAL A 164 1.90 -4.12 -14.73
N GLY A 165 1.85 -4.54 -13.46
CA GLY A 165 3.02 -4.69 -12.60
C GLY A 165 3.65 -3.35 -12.24
N MET A 166 2.83 -2.30 -12.08
CA MET A 166 3.25 -0.95 -11.72
C MET A 166 2.73 -0.55 -10.35
N GLY A 167 3.44 0.36 -9.69
CA GLY A 167 3.00 0.91 -8.41
C GLY A 167 1.71 1.71 -8.57
N LYS A 168 0.85 1.71 -7.54
CA LYS A 168 -0.39 2.51 -7.53
C LYS A 168 -0.14 4.00 -7.84
N GLY A 169 0.98 4.53 -7.34
CA GLY A 169 1.41 5.90 -7.59
C GLY A 169 1.78 6.17 -9.06
N GLU A 170 2.45 5.23 -9.73
CA GLU A 170 2.81 5.34 -11.15
C GLU A 170 1.57 5.31 -12.04
N ILE A 171 0.63 4.41 -11.75
CA ILE A 171 -0.67 4.36 -12.43
C ILE A 171 -1.43 5.68 -12.25
N MET A 172 -1.46 6.22 -11.03
CA MET A 172 -2.15 7.48 -10.75
C MET A 172 -1.53 8.65 -11.51
N LEU A 173 -0.19 8.67 -11.64
CA LEU A 173 0.52 9.69 -12.39
C LEU A 173 0.20 9.61 -13.89
N VAL A 174 0.18 8.40 -14.47
CA VAL A 174 -0.21 8.16 -15.87
C VAL A 174 -1.64 8.64 -16.14
N LEU A 175 -2.58 8.34 -15.25
CA LEU A 175 -3.97 8.76 -15.40
C LEU A 175 -4.16 10.28 -15.26
N GLN A 176 -3.38 10.94 -14.40
CA GLN A 176 -3.40 12.40 -14.25
C GLN A 176 -2.84 13.13 -15.46
N LEU A 177 -1.81 12.57 -16.11
CA LEU A 177 -1.20 13.15 -17.30
C LEU A 177 -2.11 13.08 -18.54
N ASN A 178 -3.03 12.12 -18.60
CA ASN A 178 -3.98 11.95 -19.71
C ASN A 178 -5.23 12.85 -19.59
N LYS A 179 -5.60 13.32 -18.40
CA LYS A 179 -6.80 14.16 -18.19
C LYS A 179 -6.66 15.63 -18.68
N LYS A 180 -5.65 15.97 -19.47
CA LYS A 180 -5.46 17.30 -20.08
C LYS A 180 -5.86 17.28 -21.55
#